data_AF-A0A0L6VJR7-F1
#
_entry.id   AF-A0A0L6VJR7-F1
#
_cell.length_a   1.000
_cell.length_b   1.000
_cell.length_c   1.000
_cell.angle_alpha   90.00
_cell.angle_beta   90.00
_cell.angle_gamma   90.00
#
_symmetry.space_group_name_H-M   'P 1'
#
loop_
_entity.id
_entity.type
_entity.pdbx_description
1 polymer ?
#
loop_
_entity_poly.entity_id
_entity_poly.type
_entity_poly.pdbx_seq_one_letter_code
_entity_poly.pdbx_strand_id
1 'polypeptide(L)'
;MAPPRPPDPNLPNHAQRVVLEDEMDLEAPTCLPDKPTANPPSSVFLTFLAGVIGNPNNRLADGAVKLNLNSLGVIQRMMDAEATRLSQLEKRVELLESPSTS
;
A
#
# COMPACT_ATOMS: atom_id res chain seq x y z
N MET A 1 38.12 10.58 -28.00
CA MET A 1 36.65 10.76 -28.04
C MET A 1 36.29 11.91 -27.10
N ALA A 2 35.65 12.96 -27.61
CA ALA A 2 35.17 14.12 -26.84
C ALA A 2 33.64 14.06 -26.67
N PRO A 3 33.06 14.60 -25.58
CA PRO A 3 31.63 14.44 -25.24
C PRO A 3 30.69 15.34 -26.08
N PRO A 4 29.39 15.00 -26.17
CA PRO A 4 28.40 15.72 -26.99
C PRO A 4 27.99 17.07 -26.37
N ARG A 5 27.63 18.02 -27.25
CA ARG A 5 27.29 19.42 -26.94
C ARG A 5 25.86 19.57 -26.37
N PRO A 6 25.59 20.49 -25.42
CA PRO A 6 24.25 20.74 -24.89
C PRO A 6 23.33 21.53 -25.84
N PRO A 7 22.00 21.45 -25.67
CA PRO A 7 21.00 22.14 -26.50
C PRO A 7 20.94 23.66 -26.27
N ASP A 8 20.65 24.42 -27.34
CA ASP A 8 20.70 25.89 -27.46
C ASP A 8 19.52 26.60 -26.76
N PRO A 9 19.70 27.75 -26.06
CA PRO A 9 18.66 28.44 -25.30
C PRO A 9 17.73 29.40 -26.08
N ASN A 10 17.81 29.50 -27.41
CA ASN A 10 17.11 30.57 -28.15
C ASN A 10 15.96 30.13 -29.09
N LEU A 11 14.75 29.98 -28.56
CA LEU A 11 13.52 30.21 -29.35
C LEU A 11 12.55 31.15 -28.59
N PRO A 12 12.19 32.30 -29.16
CA PRO A 12 11.37 33.30 -28.49
C PRO A 12 9.86 33.02 -28.60
N ASN A 13 9.23 33.44 -27.52
CA ASN A 13 7.83 33.39 -27.10
C ASN A 13 6.88 34.23 -27.98
N HIS A 14 5.62 33.77 -28.09
CA HIS A 14 4.36 34.55 -28.08
C HIS A 14 3.38 34.28 -29.23
N ALA A 15 2.39 33.42 -28.96
CA ALA A 15 1.01 33.63 -29.38
C ALA A 15 0.11 33.27 -28.19
N GLN A 16 -0.33 34.31 -27.48
CA GLN A 16 -1.34 34.20 -26.44
C GLN A 16 -2.68 33.84 -27.11
N ARG A 17 -3.35 32.79 -26.63
CA ARG A 17 -4.80 32.70 -26.67
C ARG A 17 -5.28 32.20 -25.32
N VAL A 18 -5.76 33.14 -24.53
CA VAL A 18 -6.67 32.91 -23.41
C VAL A 18 -7.89 32.18 -23.95
N VAL A 19 -8.12 30.95 -23.48
CA VAL A 19 -9.45 30.42 -23.21
C VAL A 19 -9.31 29.72 -21.86
N LEU A 20 -9.65 30.48 -20.82
CA LEU A 20 -10.22 29.97 -19.58
C LEU A 20 -11.39 29.05 -19.94
N GLU A 21 -11.67 28.05 -19.11
CA GLU A 21 -12.81 27.11 -19.21
C GLU A 21 -12.50 25.81 -19.98
N ASP A 22 -11.83 24.88 -19.30
CA ASP A 22 -12.56 23.65 -19.02
C ASP A 22 -12.34 23.36 -17.53
N GLU A 23 -13.37 23.76 -16.80
CA GLU A 23 -13.72 23.31 -15.47
C GLU A 23 -13.44 21.80 -15.42
N MET A 24 -12.28 21.40 -14.89
CA MET A 24 -12.15 20.05 -14.36
C MET A 24 -13.10 20.04 -13.18
N ASP A 25 -14.33 19.72 -13.50
CA ASP A 25 -15.37 19.25 -12.60
C ASP A 25 -14.76 18.03 -11.92
N LEU A 26 -13.99 18.31 -10.87
CA LEU A 26 -13.54 17.35 -9.89
C LEU A 26 -14.76 16.99 -9.05
N GLU A 27 -15.77 16.42 -9.70
CA GLU A 27 -16.74 15.55 -9.04
C GLU A 27 -15.96 14.30 -8.65
N ALA A 28 -15.11 14.45 -7.63
CA ALA A 28 -14.69 13.34 -6.82
C ALA A 28 -16.00 12.75 -6.28
N PRO A 29 -16.32 11.48 -6.58
CA PRO A 29 -17.53 10.86 -6.07
C PRO A 29 -17.56 11.06 -4.54
N THR A 30 -18.51 11.86 -4.06
CA THR A 30 -18.73 12.10 -2.62
C THR A 30 -19.27 10.84 -1.93
N CYS A 31 -19.65 9.83 -2.71
CA CYS A 31 -20.02 8.52 -2.22
C CYS A 31 -18.80 7.61 -2.24
N LEU A 32 -18.28 7.31 -1.04
CA LEU A 32 -17.34 6.20 -0.86
C LEU A 32 -17.98 4.94 -1.50
N PRO A 33 -17.25 4.16 -2.29
CA PRO A 33 -17.81 2.94 -2.85
C PRO A 33 -18.26 2.02 -1.69
N ASP A 34 -19.49 1.49 -1.77
CA ASP A 34 -20.10 0.61 -0.75
C ASP A 34 -19.23 -0.60 -0.38
N LYS A 35 -18.26 -0.93 -1.22
CA LYS A 35 -17.34 -2.03 -1.03
C LYS A 35 -15.95 -1.65 -1.56
N PRO A 36 -14.90 -1.76 -0.74
CA PRO A 36 -13.53 -1.72 -1.24
C PRO A 36 -13.39 -2.79 -2.33
N THR A 37 -13.21 -2.35 -3.58
CA THR A 37 -13.06 -3.21 -4.75
C THR A 37 -11.66 -3.82 -4.82
N ALA A 38 -10.74 -3.33 -4.00
CA ALA A 38 -9.43 -3.93 -3.80
C ALA A 38 -9.55 -5.05 -2.75
N ASN A 39 -9.03 -6.23 -3.10
CA ASN A 39 -8.66 -7.22 -2.08
C ASN A 39 -7.91 -6.48 -0.96
N PRO A 40 -8.20 -6.77 0.33
CA PRO A 40 -7.51 -6.11 1.43
C PRO A 40 -6.00 -6.18 1.16
N PRO A 41 -5.22 -5.13 1.46
CA PRO A 41 -3.79 -5.17 1.26
C PRO A 41 -3.26 -6.45 1.90
N SER A 42 -2.63 -7.30 1.10
CA SER A 42 -2.18 -8.61 1.55
C SER A 42 -1.28 -8.40 2.76
N SER A 43 -1.70 -8.91 3.92
CA SER A 43 -0.88 -8.81 5.14
C SER A 43 0.43 -9.53 4.87
N VAL A 44 1.55 -8.81 5.02
CA VAL A 44 2.90 -9.37 4.85
C VAL A 44 3.09 -10.51 5.86
N PHE A 45 2.53 -10.38 7.06
CA PHE A 45 2.51 -11.43 8.06
C PHE A 45 1.75 -12.68 7.58
N LEU A 46 0.53 -12.53 7.07
CA LEU A 46 -0.23 -13.68 6.55
C LEU A 46 0.45 -14.35 5.35
N THR A 47 1.06 -13.56 4.47
CA THR A 47 1.81 -14.07 3.31
C THR A 47 3.01 -14.91 3.76
N PHE A 48 3.77 -14.40 4.73
CA PHE A 48 4.88 -15.12 5.32
C PHE A 48 4.41 -16.40 6.03
N LEU A 49 3.37 -16.31 6.85
CA LEU A 49 2.85 -17.45 7.62
C LEU A 49 2.29 -18.54 6.69
N ALA A 50 1.61 -18.15 5.62
CA ALA A 50 1.15 -19.08 4.59
C ALA A 50 2.33 -19.80 3.93
N GLY A 51 3.44 -19.11 3.67
CA GLY A 51 4.68 -19.73 3.18
C GLY A 51 5.27 -20.74 4.17
N VAL A 52 5.27 -20.42 5.46
CA VAL A 52 5.78 -21.32 6.51
C VAL A 52 4.93 -22.59 6.64
N ILE A 53 3.60 -22.46 6.67
CA ILE A 53 2.64 -23.57 6.83
C ILE A 53 2.51 -24.38 5.53
N GLY A 54 2.58 -23.71 4.38
CA GLY A 54 2.48 -24.32 3.06
C GLY A 54 3.72 -25.08 2.64
N ASN A 55 4.88 -24.86 3.26
CA ASN A 55 6.12 -25.52 2.91
C ASN A 55 6.09 -27.01 3.32
N PRO A 56 6.16 -27.96 2.38
CA PRO A 56 6.15 -29.40 2.69
C PRO A 56 7.36 -29.83 3.54
N ASN A 57 8.49 -29.14 3.44
CA ASN A 57 9.67 -29.43 4.26
C ASN A 57 9.47 -29.09 5.74
N ASN A 58 8.46 -28.28 6.05
CA ASN A 58 8.08 -27.95 7.41
C ASN A 58 6.98 -28.89 7.94
N ARG A 59 6.65 -30.00 7.25
CA ARG A 59 5.61 -30.93 7.72
C ARG A 59 6.21 -32.16 8.39
N LEU A 60 5.58 -32.58 9.47
CA LEU A 60 5.79 -33.88 10.10
C LEU A 60 4.89 -34.94 9.44
N ALA A 61 5.18 -36.21 9.70
CA ALA A 61 4.45 -37.34 9.11
C ALA A 61 2.96 -37.38 9.51
N ASP A 62 2.62 -36.78 10.66
CA ASP A 62 1.25 -36.63 11.15
C ASP A 62 0.53 -35.38 10.59
N GLY A 63 1.20 -34.60 9.74
CA GLY A 63 0.67 -33.37 9.16
C GLY A 63 0.89 -32.13 10.02
N ALA A 64 1.51 -32.23 11.20
CA ALA A 64 1.84 -31.07 12.02
C ALA A 64 2.96 -30.23 11.38
N VAL A 65 2.95 -28.92 11.65
CA VAL A 65 3.99 -28.01 11.17
C VAL A 65 5.18 -28.02 12.15
N LYS A 66 6.34 -28.47 11.67
CA LYS A 66 7.62 -28.38 12.34
C LYS A 66 8.16 -26.96 12.28
N LEU A 67 8.16 -26.27 13.42
CA LEU A 67 8.79 -24.96 13.57
C LEU A 67 10.08 -25.10 14.38
N ASN A 68 11.17 -24.51 13.89
CA ASN A 68 12.37 -24.33 14.69
C ASN A 68 12.27 -23.03 15.51
N LEU A 69 13.10 -22.90 16.56
CA LEU A 69 13.09 -21.74 17.46
C LEU A 69 13.33 -20.40 16.75
N ASN A 70 14.16 -20.38 15.70
CA ASN A 70 14.42 -19.16 14.94
C ASN A 70 13.17 -18.72 14.16
N SER A 71 12.52 -19.66 13.48
CA SER A 71 11.26 -19.42 12.77
C SER A 71 10.16 -18.95 13.72
N LEU A 72 10.07 -19.56 14.91
CA LEU A 72 9.10 -19.15 15.93
C LEU A 72 9.34 -17.70 16.39
N GLY A 73 10.60 -17.33 16.65
CA GLY A 73 10.96 -15.95 17.02
C GLY A 73 10.64 -14.93 15.92
N VAL A 74 10.83 -15.31 14.65
CA VAL A 74 10.46 -14.47 13.49
C VAL A 74 8.94 -14.31 13.40
N ILE A 75 8.18 -15.40 13.52
CA ILE A 75 6.71 -15.38 13.51
C ILE A 75 6.18 -14.43 14.60
N GLN A 76 6.73 -14.53 15.82
CA GLN A 76 6.33 -13.67 16.93
C GLN A 76 6.57 -12.18 16.63
N ARG A 77 7.76 -11.81 16.13
CA ARG A 77 8.06 -10.42 15.77
C ARG A 77 7.15 -9.88 14.66
N MET A 78 6.84 -10.71 13.67
CA MET A 78 5.94 -10.31 12.59
C MET A 78 4.50 -10.16 13.07
N MET A 79 4.07 -11.00 14.02
CA MET A 79 2.77 -10.89 14.66
C MET A 79 2.64 -9.58 15.45
N ASP A 80 3.67 -9.22 16.24
CA ASP A 80 3.68 -7.96 16.99
C ASP A 80 3.65 -6.73 16.07
N ALA A 81 4.40 -6.78 14.96
CA ALA A 81 4.40 -5.74 13.93
C ALA A 81 3.02 -5.61 13.26
N GLU A 82 2.37 -6.73 12.95
CA GLU A 82 1.04 -6.73 12.34
C GLU A 82 -0.04 -6.23 13.31
N ALA A 83 0.02 -6.63 14.58
CA ALA A 83 -0.88 -6.12 15.62
C ALA A 83 -0.76 -4.59 15.77
N THR A 84 0.47 -4.07 15.75
CA THR A 84 0.73 -2.63 15.78
C THR A 84 0.14 -1.93 14.55
N ARG A 85 0.34 -2.51 13.35
CA ARG A 85 -0.20 -1.97 12.10
C ARG A 85 -1.73 -1.92 12.11
N LEU A 86 -2.37 -2.98 12.61
CA LEU A 86 -3.83 -3.07 12.72
C LEU A 86 -4.37 -2.03 13.70
N SER A 87 -3.76 -1.88 14.87
CA SER A 87 -4.16 -0.85 15.85
C SER A 87 -4.03 0.57 15.30
N GLN A 88 -3.00 0.85 14.49
CA GLN A 88 -2.87 2.15 13.83
C GLN A 88 -3.93 2.36 12.75
N LEU A 89 -4.31 1.30 12.02
CA LEU A 89 -5.36 1.37 11.02
C LEU A 89 -6.72 1.65 11.67
N GLU A 90 -7.04 0.96 12.76
CA GLU A 90 -8.28 1.18 13.54
C GLU A 90 -8.43 2.65 13.97
N LYS A 91 -7.36 3.25 14.53
CA LYS A 91 -7.36 4.67 14.92
C LYS A 91 -7.63 5.62 13.75
N ARG A 92 -7.12 5.30 12.55
CA ARG A 92 -7.35 6.11 11.36
C ARG A 92 -8.78 5.97 10.86
N VAL A 93 -9.34 4.76 10.91
CA VAL A 93 -10.73 4.50 10.55
C VAL A 93 -11.66 5.25 11.51
N GLU A 94 -11.42 5.19 12.82
CA GLU A 94 -12.18 5.94 13.83
C GLU A 94 -12.15 7.46 13.56
N LEU A 95 -11.00 8.02 13.18
CA LEU A 95 -10.89 9.43 12.81
C LEU A 95 -11.72 9.79 11.56
N LEU A 96 -11.82 8.88 10.58
CA LEU A 96 -12.59 9.09 9.35
C LEU A 96 -14.11 8.93 9.59
N GLU A 97 -14.50 8.07 10.54
CA GLU A 97 -15.89 7.85 10.92
C GLU A 97 -16.42 8.90 11.89
N SER A 98 -15.52 9.67 12.52
CA SER A 98 -15.88 10.84 13.33
C SER A 98 -16.45 11.94 12.43
N PRO A 99 -17.73 12.34 12.56
CA PRO A 99 -18.25 13.47 11.81
C PRO A 99 -17.46 14.71 12.21
N SER A 100 -16.90 15.42 11.23
CA SER A 100 -16.36 16.76 11.43
C SER A 100 -17.48 17.66 11.91
N THR A 101 -17.59 17.84 13.23
CA THR A 101 -18.48 18.82 13.84
C THR A 101 -17.89 20.19 13.53
N SER A 102 -18.38 20.82 12.47
CA SER A 102 -18.23 22.25 12.21
C SER A 102 -19.57 22.95 12.30
#